data_AF-A0A9Q9HIR3-F1
#
_entry.id   AF-A0A9Q9HIR3-F1
#
_cell.length_a   1.000
_cell.length_b   1.000
_cell.length_c   1.000
_cell.angle_alpha   90.00
_cell.angle_beta   90.00
_cell.angle_gamma   90.00
#
_symmetry.space_group_name_H-M   'P 1'
#
loop_
_entity.id
_entity.type
_entity.pdbx_description
1 polymer ?
#
loop_
_entity_poly.entity_id
_entity_poly.type
_entity_poly.pdbx_seq_one_letter_code
_entity_poly.pdbx_strand_id
1 'polypeptide(L)'
;MSFIADNQLPLLILFFLTGLIGTAFLFRKPAGHRAWKLADLVWVVLGGFGALVAVISGIYAADSSKLERQIDIAYAATAAFDRDAARFRLRFCDPAYDADIAVLCEKVEFLSASTAGNAELPLFIAVTDEVAPLQGLSFLFGSRSGMEEMSEMEAQASAFDPAAFLVFTSLDEPAQAAVDNMRRKVPAIAGDYLIIARAYDDLIAHVAKLKDEWEYLQDNAHILVLQIIALCLVSFAAPFRLGKSIVELRRPR
;
A
#
# COMPACT_ATOMS: atom_id res chain seq x y z
N MET A 1 9.29 16.66 2.25
CA MET A 1 8.56 16.03 1.14
C MET A 1 7.06 15.94 1.41
N SER A 2 6.61 15.89 2.68
CA SER A 2 5.18 15.89 3.03
C SER A 2 4.41 17.07 2.40
N PHE A 3 4.89 18.31 2.49
CA PHE A 3 4.15 19.50 2.02
C PHE A 3 3.61 19.42 0.58
N ILE A 4 4.34 18.77 -0.34
CA ILE A 4 3.92 18.60 -1.75
C ILE A 4 2.83 17.52 -1.85
N ALA A 5 2.99 16.40 -1.12
CA ALA A 5 2.00 15.33 -1.04
C ALA A 5 0.72 15.76 -0.30
N ASP A 6 0.83 16.69 0.65
CA ASP A 6 -0.27 17.17 1.49
C ASP A 6 -1.13 18.22 0.78
N ASN A 7 -0.56 18.94 -0.19
CA ASN A 7 -1.17 20.10 -0.85
C ASN A 7 -1.31 19.90 -2.36
N GLN A 8 -1.41 18.64 -2.84
CA GLN A 8 -1.42 18.33 -4.28
C GLN A 8 -2.47 19.13 -5.05
N LEU A 9 -3.72 19.11 -4.59
CA LEU A 9 -4.84 19.78 -5.23
C LEU A 9 -4.74 21.33 -5.14
N PRO A 10 -4.47 21.95 -3.97
CA PRO A 10 -4.27 23.39 -3.91
C PRO A 10 -3.02 23.87 -4.67
N LEU A 11 -1.94 23.08 -4.73
CA LEU A 11 -0.77 23.37 -5.56
C LEU A 11 -1.14 23.31 -7.05
N LEU A 12 -1.85 22.28 -7.49
CA LEU A 12 -2.34 22.17 -8.88
C LEU A 12 -3.21 23.36 -9.26
N ILE A 13 -4.15 23.75 -8.40
CA ILE A 13 -5.01 24.92 -8.62
C ILE A 13 -4.17 26.19 -8.64
N LEU A 14 -3.21 26.37 -7.73
CA LEU A 14 -2.34 27.55 -7.69
C LEU A 14 -1.49 27.67 -8.97
N PHE A 15 -0.88 26.58 -9.41
CA PHE A 15 -0.10 26.53 -10.65
C PHE A 15 -0.98 26.78 -11.88
N PHE A 16 -2.19 26.22 -11.91
CA PHE A 16 -3.15 26.49 -12.97
C PHE A 16 -3.59 27.97 -13.00
N LEU A 17 -3.90 28.55 -11.84
CA LEU A 17 -4.29 29.97 -11.72
C LEU A 17 -3.14 30.92 -12.10
N THR A 18 -1.91 30.61 -11.71
CA THR A 18 -0.73 31.40 -12.12
C THR A 18 -0.49 31.29 -13.63
N GLY A 19 -0.70 30.11 -14.23
CA GLY A 19 -0.70 29.94 -15.68
C GLY A 19 -1.80 30.76 -16.38
N LEU A 20 -3.01 30.80 -15.81
CA LEU A 20 -4.11 31.64 -16.31
C LEU A 20 -3.79 33.13 -16.23
N ILE A 21 -3.21 33.60 -15.12
CA ILE A 21 -2.76 34.99 -14.97
C ILE A 21 -1.70 35.32 -16.01
N GLY A 22 -0.68 34.47 -16.18
CA GLY A 22 0.34 34.64 -17.21
C GLY A 22 -0.24 34.72 -18.62
N THR A 23 -1.23 33.88 -18.91
CA THR A 23 -1.97 33.89 -20.19
C THR A 23 -2.81 35.16 -20.35
N ALA A 24 -3.45 35.65 -19.29
CA ALA A 24 -4.19 36.90 -19.28
C ALA A 24 -3.31 38.11 -19.62
N PHE A 25 -2.06 38.14 -19.12
CA PHE A 25 -1.09 39.15 -19.49
C PHE A 25 -0.63 39.02 -20.96
N LEU A 26 -0.52 37.81 -21.49
CA LEU A 26 -0.15 37.55 -22.88
C LEU A 26 -1.23 37.96 -23.89
N PHE A 27 -2.52 37.93 -23.51
CA PHE A 27 -3.60 38.46 -24.35
C PHE A 27 -3.44 39.96 -24.70
N ARG A 28 -2.67 40.72 -23.92
CA ARG A 28 -2.33 42.12 -24.24
C ARG A 28 -1.31 42.25 -25.38
N LYS A 29 -0.73 41.15 -25.86
CA LYS A 29 0.31 41.12 -26.89
C LYS A 29 -0.21 40.47 -28.19
N PRO A 30 0.14 41.01 -29.37
CA PRO A 30 -0.31 40.47 -30.65
C PRO A 30 0.25 39.05 -30.91
N ALA A 31 -0.50 38.25 -31.67
CA ALA A 31 -0.26 36.81 -31.88
C ALA A 31 1.12 36.42 -32.46
N GLY A 32 1.90 37.38 -33.01
CA GLY A 32 3.24 37.15 -33.55
C GLY A 32 4.39 37.56 -32.61
N HIS A 33 4.10 38.07 -31.42
CA HIS A 33 5.14 38.55 -30.50
C HIS A 33 5.99 37.37 -29.99
N ARG A 34 7.29 37.61 -29.78
CA ARG A 34 8.23 36.62 -29.21
C ARG A 34 7.75 35.98 -27.89
N ALA A 35 6.85 36.66 -27.18
CA ALA A 35 6.28 36.19 -25.91
C ALA A 35 5.39 34.95 -26.10
N TRP A 36 4.63 34.88 -27.20
CA TRP A 36 3.85 33.68 -27.55
C TRP A 36 4.75 32.50 -27.95
N LYS A 37 5.88 32.77 -28.62
CA LYS A 37 6.88 31.72 -28.93
C LYS A 37 7.56 31.16 -27.67
N LEU A 38 7.85 32.03 -26.71
CA LEU A 38 8.45 31.65 -25.43
C LEU A 38 7.47 30.85 -24.56
N ALA A 39 6.18 31.23 -24.58
CA ALA A 39 5.12 30.44 -23.95
C ALA A 39 4.93 29.06 -24.59
N ASP A 40 5.05 28.94 -25.92
CA ASP A 40 4.99 27.64 -26.63
C ASP A 40 6.19 26.76 -26.27
N LEU A 41 7.40 27.34 -26.15
CA LEU A 41 8.59 26.62 -25.69
C LEU A 41 8.43 26.11 -24.26
N VAL A 42 7.93 26.97 -23.35
CA VAL A 42 7.63 26.61 -21.96
C VAL A 42 6.58 25.50 -21.91
N TRP A 43 5.54 25.56 -22.75
CA TRP A 43 4.55 24.50 -22.87
C TRP A 43 5.15 23.17 -23.32
N VAL A 44 5.96 23.15 -24.37
CA VAL A 44 6.57 21.92 -24.89
C VAL A 44 7.52 21.30 -23.88
N VAL A 45 8.35 22.10 -23.21
CA VAL A 45 9.31 21.59 -22.21
C VAL A 45 8.60 21.08 -20.97
N LEU A 46 7.68 21.86 -20.39
CA LEU A 46 6.95 21.48 -19.17
C LEU A 46 5.94 20.35 -19.44
N GLY A 47 5.23 20.41 -20.57
CA GLY A 47 4.29 19.39 -21.01
C GLY A 47 4.99 18.07 -21.37
N GLY A 48 6.13 18.14 -22.05
CA GLY A 48 6.93 16.97 -22.41
C GLY A 48 7.52 16.27 -21.17
N PHE A 49 8.07 17.04 -20.23
CA PHE A 49 8.51 16.51 -18.94
C PHE A 49 7.35 15.89 -18.16
N GLY A 50 6.19 16.55 -18.15
CA GLY A 50 4.99 16.03 -17.50
C GLY A 50 4.48 14.71 -18.06
N ALA A 51 4.50 14.54 -19.39
CA ALA A 51 4.11 13.30 -20.05
C ALA A 51 5.08 12.14 -19.73
N LEU A 52 6.38 12.41 -19.69
CA LEU A 52 7.38 11.41 -19.33
C LEU A 52 7.17 10.90 -17.89
N VAL A 53 6.93 11.81 -16.96
CA VAL A 53 6.66 11.46 -15.56
C VAL A 53 5.32 10.74 -15.41
N ALA A 54 4.29 11.08 -16.19
CA ALA A 54 3.03 10.35 -16.19
C ALA A 54 3.18 8.88 -16.64
N VAL A 55 4.06 8.62 -17.62
CA VAL A 55 4.39 7.25 -18.04
C VAL A 55 5.12 6.49 -16.92
N ILE A 56 6.10 7.12 -16.26
CA ILE A 56 6.82 6.52 -15.13
C ILE A 56 5.85 6.22 -13.98
N SER A 57 4.98 7.16 -13.64
CA SER A 57 3.94 6.97 -12.63
C SER A 57 2.98 5.84 -12.97
N GLY A 58 2.57 5.70 -14.24
CA GLY A 58 1.71 4.61 -14.67
C GLY A 58 2.33 3.21 -14.48
N ILE A 59 3.66 3.10 -14.56
CA ILE A 59 4.39 1.87 -14.23
C ILE A 59 4.30 1.59 -12.73
N TYR A 60 4.46 2.61 -11.88
CA TYR A 60 4.34 2.47 -10.43
C TYR A 60 2.92 2.15 -9.95
N ALA A 61 1.89 2.66 -10.63
CA ALA A 61 0.49 2.32 -10.34
C ALA A 61 0.16 0.84 -10.62
N ALA A 62 0.90 0.19 -11.54
CA ALA A 62 0.78 -1.24 -11.76
C ALA A 62 1.36 -2.04 -10.57
N ASP A 63 2.45 -1.57 -9.97
CA ASP A 63 3.07 -2.22 -8.80
C ASP A 63 2.22 -2.08 -7.53
N SER A 64 1.52 -0.97 -7.32
CA SER A 64 0.60 -0.84 -6.18
C SER A 64 -0.61 -1.78 -6.26
N SER A 65 -1.10 -2.12 -7.46
CA SER A 65 -2.18 -3.11 -7.62
C SER A 65 -1.75 -4.52 -7.20
N LYS A 66 -0.44 -4.80 -7.26
CA LYS A 66 0.15 -6.05 -6.78
C LYS A 66 0.15 -6.11 -5.25
N LEU A 67 0.44 -4.97 -4.59
CA LEU A 67 0.38 -4.83 -3.13
C LEU A 67 -1.04 -5.07 -2.61
N GLU A 68 -2.04 -4.39 -3.17
CA GLU A 68 -3.46 -4.56 -2.79
C GLU A 68 -3.90 -6.02 -2.90
N ARG A 69 -3.47 -6.70 -3.97
CA ARG A 69 -3.69 -8.15 -4.12
C ARG A 69 -2.96 -8.99 -3.05
N GLN A 70 -1.73 -8.63 -2.64
CA GLN A 70 -1.05 -9.35 -1.56
C GLN A 70 -1.73 -9.13 -0.21
N ILE A 71 -2.26 -7.93 0.07
CA ILE A 71 -3.03 -7.61 1.27
C ILE A 71 -4.26 -8.54 1.36
N ASP A 72 -5.03 -8.66 0.28
CA ASP A 72 -6.18 -9.57 0.20
C ASP A 72 -5.79 -11.04 0.48
N ILE A 73 -4.67 -11.49 -0.09
CA ILE A 73 -4.16 -12.84 0.11
C ILE A 73 -3.77 -13.05 1.58
N ALA A 74 -3.09 -12.08 2.19
CA ALA A 74 -2.68 -12.14 3.58
C ALA A 74 -3.91 -12.18 4.52
N TYR A 75 -4.92 -11.33 4.29
CA TYR A 75 -6.18 -11.36 5.04
C TYR A 75 -6.90 -12.71 4.93
N ALA A 76 -7.00 -13.25 3.70
CA ALA A 76 -7.64 -14.54 3.47
C ALA A 76 -6.89 -15.69 4.16
N ALA A 77 -5.55 -15.67 4.14
CA ALA A 77 -4.70 -16.65 4.81
C ALA A 77 -4.87 -16.60 6.34
N THR A 78 -4.86 -15.40 6.94
CA THR A 78 -5.08 -15.22 8.39
C THR A 78 -6.45 -15.76 8.81
N ALA A 79 -7.50 -15.37 8.10
CA ALA A 79 -8.86 -15.80 8.41
C ALA A 79 -9.07 -17.33 8.24
N ALA A 80 -8.38 -17.95 7.27
CA ALA A 80 -8.39 -19.40 7.09
C ALA A 80 -7.69 -20.10 8.26
N PHE A 81 -6.51 -19.62 8.67
CA PHE A 81 -5.76 -20.14 9.80
C PHE A 81 -6.58 -20.08 11.10
N ASP A 82 -7.19 -18.93 11.41
CA ASP A 82 -8.00 -18.77 12.62
C ASP A 82 -9.17 -19.75 12.68
N ARG A 83 -9.83 -19.96 11.53
CA ARG A 83 -10.93 -20.91 11.41
C ARG A 83 -10.47 -22.35 11.64
N ASP A 84 -9.35 -22.74 11.06
CA ASP A 84 -8.80 -24.10 11.20
C ASP A 84 -8.28 -24.35 12.62
N ALA A 85 -7.64 -23.37 13.25
CA ALA A 85 -7.22 -23.42 14.64
C ALA A 85 -8.42 -23.55 15.59
N ALA A 86 -9.50 -22.78 15.37
CA ALA A 86 -10.74 -22.90 16.15
C ALA A 86 -11.41 -24.27 15.96
N ARG A 87 -11.43 -24.78 14.72
CA ARG A 87 -12.00 -26.10 14.42
C ARG A 87 -11.24 -27.23 15.11
N PHE A 88 -9.90 -27.17 15.13
CA PHE A 88 -9.08 -28.15 15.84
C PHE A 88 -9.35 -28.12 17.34
N ARG A 89 -9.42 -26.93 17.94
CA ARG A 89 -9.74 -26.74 19.36
C ARG A 89 -11.09 -27.36 19.73
N LEU A 90 -12.15 -27.04 19.00
CA LEU A 90 -13.49 -27.57 19.24
C LEU A 90 -13.58 -29.10 19.05
N ARG A 91 -12.73 -29.66 18.20
CA ARG A 91 -12.80 -31.09 17.85
C ARG A 91 -11.98 -31.97 18.78
N PHE A 92 -10.86 -31.48 19.31
CA PHE A 92 -9.87 -32.32 19.98
C PHE A 92 -9.45 -31.84 21.38
N CYS A 93 -9.70 -30.57 21.73
CA CYS A 93 -9.15 -29.99 22.97
C CYS A 93 -10.12 -29.97 24.16
N ASP A 94 -11.43 -30.22 23.95
CA ASP A 94 -12.43 -30.21 25.02
C ASP A 94 -13.22 -31.54 25.11
N PRO A 95 -12.83 -32.48 25.99
CA PRO A 95 -11.57 -32.52 26.75
C PRO A 95 -10.44 -33.20 25.96
N ALA A 96 -9.20 -32.74 26.17
CA ALA A 96 -8.00 -33.42 25.66
C ALA A 96 -7.76 -34.74 26.42
N TYR A 97 -8.12 -35.87 25.81
CA TYR A 97 -8.08 -37.19 26.44
C TYR A 97 -6.66 -37.81 26.56
N ASP A 98 -5.64 -37.22 25.92
CA ASP A 98 -4.26 -37.73 25.86
C ASP A 98 -3.25 -36.58 26.08
N ALA A 99 -2.12 -36.87 26.73
CA ALA A 99 -1.08 -35.88 26.99
C ALA A 99 -0.45 -35.32 25.70
N ASP A 100 -0.33 -36.13 24.64
CA ASP A 100 0.14 -35.67 23.33
C ASP A 100 -0.87 -34.69 22.70
N ILE A 101 -2.17 -34.92 22.89
CA ILE A 101 -3.24 -34.00 22.41
C ILE A 101 -3.16 -32.68 23.16
N ALA A 102 -2.93 -32.69 24.47
CA ALA A 102 -2.78 -31.47 25.27
C ALA A 102 -1.63 -30.59 24.78
N VAL A 103 -0.48 -31.19 24.43
CA VAL A 103 0.68 -30.47 23.85
C VAL A 103 0.30 -29.82 22.52
N LEU A 104 -0.39 -30.54 21.63
CA LEU A 104 -0.82 -29.97 20.35
C LEU A 104 -1.86 -28.86 20.52
N CYS A 105 -2.77 -29.00 21.50
CA CYS A 105 -3.77 -27.99 21.83
C CYS A 105 -3.14 -26.70 22.37
N GLU A 106 -2.21 -26.81 23.32
CA GLU A 106 -1.43 -25.68 23.84
C GLU A 106 -0.67 -24.98 22.72
N LYS A 107 -0.08 -25.75 21.80
CA LYS A 107 0.65 -25.20 20.65
C LYS A 107 -0.28 -24.47 19.68
N VAL A 108 -1.45 -25.02 19.36
CA VAL A 108 -2.45 -24.34 18.51
C VAL A 108 -2.98 -23.07 19.19
N GLU A 109 -3.18 -23.08 20.51
CA GLU A 109 -3.55 -21.89 21.27
C GLU A 109 -2.47 -20.82 21.20
N PHE A 110 -1.20 -21.22 21.33
CA PHE A 110 -0.07 -20.32 21.22
C PHE A 110 0.09 -19.71 19.81
N LEU A 111 -0.05 -20.50 18.74
CA LEU A 111 -0.01 -20.02 17.36
C LEU A 111 -1.23 -19.13 17.01
N SER A 112 -2.38 -19.41 17.63
CA SER A 112 -3.55 -18.54 17.51
C SER A 112 -3.39 -17.25 18.31
N ALA A 113 -2.73 -17.29 19.46
CA ALA A 113 -2.41 -16.10 20.23
C ALA A 113 -1.33 -15.25 19.55
N SER A 114 -0.38 -15.84 18.83
CA SER A 114 0.59 -15.08 18.05
C SER A 114 -0.07 -14.35 16.87
N THR A 115 -1.18 -14.83 16.33
CA THR A 115 -1.91 -14.20 15.23
C THR A 115 -3.04 -13.27 15.69
N ALA A 116 -3.74 -13.61 16.79
CA ALA A 116 -4.85 -12.82 17.33
C ALA A 116 -4.45 -11.86 18.47
N GLY A 117 -3.41 -12.18 19.23
CA GLY A 117 -2.94 -11.44 20.41
C GLY A 117 -1.77 -10.49 20.14
N ASN A 118 -0.93 -10.76 19.13
CA ASN A 118 -0.04 -9.74 18.58
C ASN A 118 -0.85 -8.91 17.59
N ALA A 119 -1.48 -7.84 18.09
CA ALA A 119 -2.23 -6.88 17.28
C ALA A 119 -1.43 -6.40 16.06
N GLU A 120 -0.10 -6.53 16.08
CA GLU A 120 0.86 -6.21 15.03
C GLU A 120 0.55 -6.81 13.65
N LEU A 121 0.08 -8.07 13.53
CA LEU A 121 -0.15 -8.67 12.21
C LEU A 121 -1.44 -8.13 11.55
N PRO A 122 -2.60 -8.13 12.23
CA PRO A 122 -3.80 -7.49 11.69
C PRO A 122 -3.65 -5.96 11.57
N LEU A 123 -2.90 -5.32 12.47
CA LEU A 123 -2.58 -3.89 12.41
C LEU A 123 -1.68 -3.58 11.22
N PHE A 124 -0.64 -4.38 10.97
CA PHE A 124 0.22 -4.20 9.79
C PHE A 124 -0.58 -4.35 8.50
N ILE A 125 -1.44 -5.37 8.38
CA ILE A 125 -2.27 -5.54 7.19
C ILE A 125 -3.27 -4.36 7.04
N ALA A 126 -3.88 -3.90 8.13
CA ALA A 126 -4.79 -2.74 8.09
C ALA A 126 -4.07 -1.43 7.74
N VAL A 127 -2.90 -1.20 8.34
CA VAL A 127 -2.06 -0.02 8.10
C VAL A 127 -1.52 -0.01 6.68
N THR A 128 -1.07 -1.16 6.15
CA THR A 128 -0.57 -1.24 4.77
C THR A 128 -1.69 -1.01 3.73
N ASP A 129 -2.94 -1.33 4.06
CA ASP A 129 -4.12 -1.00 3.24
C ASP A 129 -4.44 0.51 3.25
N GLU A 130 -4.43 1.14 4.43
CA GLU A 130 -4.73 2.58 4.57
C GLU A 130 -3.62 3.50 4.04
N VAL A 131 -2.36 3.07 4.13
CA VAL A 131 -1.19 3.85 3.71
C VAL A 131 -0.81 3.62 2.24
N ALA A 132 -1.58 2.79 1.52
CA ALA A 132 -1.33 2.53 0.10
C ALA A 132 -1.25 3.85 -0.70
N PRO A 133 -0.11 4.14 -1.37
CA PRO A 133 0.23 5.48 -1.85
C PRO A 133 -0.73 6.08 -2.90
N LEU A 134 -1.64 5.26 -3.45
CA LEU A 134 -2.66 5.71 -4.42
C LEU A 134 -3.97 6.19 -3.79
N GLN A 135 -4.22 5.95 -2.50
CA GLN A 135 -5.46 6.44 -1.87
C GLN A 135 -5.47 7.97 -1.67
N GLY A 136 -4.34 8.66 -1.89
CA GLY A 136 -4.23 10.12 -1.78
C GLY A 136 -5.15 10.96 -2.70
N LEU A 137 -5.85 10.34 -3.66
CA LEU A 137 -6.85 11.01 -4.50
C LEU A 137 -8.29 10.95 -3.92
N SER A 138 -8.56 10.13 -2.90
CA SER A 138 -9.90 9.95 -2.30
C SER A 138 -10.24 11.03 -1.26
N PHE A 139 -9.29 11.89 -0.90
CA PHE A 139 -9.43 12.96 0.09
C PHE A 139 -10.17 14.21 -0.45
N LEU A 140 -11.34 13.98 -1.07
CA LEU A 140 -12.26 15.03 -1.49
C LEU A 140 -13.08 15.62 -0.32
N PHE A 141 -12.91 15.10 0.90
CA PHE A 141 -13.56 15.60 2.12
C PHE A 141 -12.53 15.73 3.26
N GLY A 142 -12.17 16.97 3.58
CA GLY A 142 -11.02 17.28 4.41
C GLY A 142 -11.10 16.82 5.87
N SER A 143 -9.97 16.37 6.40
CA SER A 143 -9.56 16.55 7.79
C SER A 143 -8.05 16.82 7.89
N ARG A 144 -7.69 17.96 8.50
CA ARG A 144 -6.29 18.30 8.84
C ARG A 144 -5.70 17.36 9.90
N SER A 145 -6.47 16.39 10.40
CA SER A 145 -6.08 15.39 11.41
C SER A 145 -5.41 14.14 10.83
N GLY A 146 -5.53 13.89 9.52
CA GLY A 146 -5.02 12.64 8.93
C GLY A 146 -3.51 12.52 8.76
N MET A 147 -2.72 13.56 9.09
CA MET A 147 -1.28 13.61 8.80
C MET A 147 -0.41 13.12 9.98
N GLU A 148 -0.77 13.47 11.21
CA GLU A 148 -0.21 12.79 12.38
C GLU A 148 -0.62 11.32 12.36
N GLU A 149 -1.88 11.04 12.02
CA GLU A 149 -2.42 9.70 11.95
C GLU A 149 -1.71 8.85 10.88
N MET A 150 -1.52 9.35 9.66
CA MET A 150 -0.81 8.64 8.59
C MET A 150 0.69 8.46 8.88
N SER A 151 1.34 9.47 9.49
CA SER A 151 2.74 9.37 9.93
C SER A 151 2.91 8.33 11.05
N GLU A 152 1.95 8.27 11.96
CA GLU A 152 1.95 7.35 13.10
C GLU A 152 1.64 5.91 12.62
N MET A 153 0.74 5.77 11.65
CA MET A 153 0.46 4.52 10.93
C MET A 153 1.69 4.04 10.14
N GLU A 154 2.35 4.89 9.34
CA GLU A 154 3.61 4.54 8.67
C GLU A 154 4.69 4.06 9.65
N ALA A 155 4.82 4.73 10.80
CA ALA A 155 5.76 4.33 11.83
C ALA A 155 5.40 2.97 12.45
N GLN A 156 4.11 2.68 12.65
CA GLN A 156 3.65 1.38 13.13
C GLN A 156 3.92 0.26 12.12
N ALA A 157 3.70 0.49 10.82
CA ALA A 157 4.03 -0.51 9.79
C ALA A 157 5.53 -0.70 9.60
N SER A 158 6.34 0.35 9.72
CA SER A 158 7.80 0.24 9.65
C SER A 158 8.39 -0.48 10.88
N ALA A 159 7.77 -0.30 12.06
CA ALA A 159 8.15 -0.99 13.29
C ALA A 159 7.76 -2.47 13.30
N PHE A 160 6.85 -2.90 12.43
CA PHE A 160 6.42 -4.29 12.34
C PHE A 160 7.58 -5.19 11.92
N ASP A 161 7.93 -6.19 12.72
CA ASP A 161 8.99 -7.17 12.40
C ASP A 161 8.41 -8.58 12.17
N PRO A 162 8.27 -9.03 10.90
CA PRO A 162 7.83 -10.39 10.60
C PRO A 162 8.81 -11.44 11.12
N ALA A 163 10.09 -11.08 11.34
CA ALA A 163 11.08 -12.00 11.87
C ALA A 163 10.84 -12.32 13.35
N ALA A 164 10.13 -11.47 14.10
CA ALA A 164 9.69 -11.77 15.46
C ALA A 164 8.70 -12.96 15.48
N PHE A 165 7.93 -13.17 14.41
CA PHE A 165 7.02 -14.31 14.28
C PHE A 165 7.75 -15.61 13.87
N LEU A 166 8.91 -15.51 13.21
CA LEU A 166 9.77 -16.65 12.86
C LEU A 166 10.44 -17.30 14.09
N VAL A 167 10.43 -16.64 15.25
CA VAL A 167 10.88 -17.22 16.52
C VAL A 167 9.95 -18.35 16.98
N PHE A 168 8.69 -18.33 16.52
CA PHE A 168 7.69 -19.33 16.88
C PHE A 168 7.65 -20.44 15.83
N THR A 169 8.42 -21.50 16.07
CA THR A 169 8.37 -22.70 15.23
C THR A 169 7.03 -23.40 15.39
N SER A 170 6.34 -23.63 14.27
CA SER A 170 5.07 -24.37 14.20
C SER A 170 5.24 -25.86 14.58
N LEU A 171 6.44 -26.40 14.41
CA LEU A 171 6.88 -27.75 14.80
C LEU A 171 8.16 -27.66 15.63
N ASP A 172 8.04 -27.41 16.93
CA ASP A 172 9.13 -27.58 17.88
C ASP A 172 9.28 -29.06 18.30
N GLU A 173 10.38 -29.40 18.97
CA GLU A 173 10.65 -30.76 19.46
C GLU A 173 9.45 -31.41 20.21
N PRO A 174 8.78 -30.74 21.16
CA PRO A 174 7.62 -31.32 21.83
C PRO A 174 6.42 -31.53 20.90
N ALA A 175 6.11 -30.58 20.00
CA ALA A 175 5.02 -30.77 19.04
C ALA A 175 5.35 -31.89 18.04
N GLN A 176 6.60 -32.01 17.60
CA GLN A 176 7.02 -33.07 16.68
C GLN A 176 6.92 -34.46 17.33
N ALA A 177 7.34 -34.59 18.58
CA ALA A 177 7.17 -35.83 19.35
C ALA A 177 5.69 -36.20 19.53
N ALA A 178 4.83 -35.23 19.85
CA ALA A 178 3.39 -35.42 19.98
C ALA A 178 2.75 -35.83 18.64
N VAL A 179 3.15 -35.21 17.52
CA VAL A 179 2.70 -35.57 16.17
C VAL A 179 3.10 -37.01 15.83
N ASP A 180 4.34 -37.42 16.10
CA ASP A 180 4.80 -38.78 15.78
C ASP A 180 4.14 -39.85 16.65
N ASN A 181 3.81 -39.53 17.91
CA ASN A 181 2.98 -40.38 18.75
C ASN A 181 1.54 -40.45 18.23
N MET A 182 0.96 -39.30 17.86
CA MET A 182 -0.40 -39.22 17.34
C MET A 182 -0.56 -39.89 15.98
N ARG A 183 0.45 -39.87 15.11
CA ARG A 183 0.45 -40.64 13.86
C ARG A 183 0.25 -42.13 14.09
N ARG A 184 0.74 -42.67 15.20
CA ARG A 184 0.59 -44.09 15.56
C ARG A 184 -0.75 -44.38 16.24
N LYS A 185 -1.22 -43.47 17.10
CA LYS A 185 -2.46 -43.64 17.88
C LYS A 185 -3.71 -43.26 17.06
N VAL A 186 -3.74 -42.03 16.53
CA VAL A 186 -4.86 -41.45 15.78
C VAL A 186 -4.31 -40.54 14.65
N PRO A 187 -4.08 -41.10 13.44
CA PRO A 187 -3.49 -40.37 12.32
C PRO A 187 -4.22 -39.08 11.92
N ALA A 188 -5.53 -39.02 12.14
CA ALA A 188 -6.35 -37.85 11.81
C ALA A 188 -5.95 -36.60 12.61
N ILE A 189 -5.64 -36.73 13.91
CA ILE A 189 -5.25 -35.59 14.77
C ILE A 189 -3.89 -35.03 14.32
N ALA A 190 -2.93 -35.93 14.07
CA ALA A 190 -1.63 -35.54 13.56
C ALA A 190 -1.72 -34.89 12.18
N GLY A 191 -2.60 -35.39 11.30
CA GLY A 191 -2.87 -34.79 9.99
C GLY A 191 -3.45 -33.39 10.09
N ASP A 192 -4.51 -33.22 10.88
CA ASP A 192 -5.18 -31.92 11.08
C ASP A 192 -4.21 -30.89 11.70
N TYR A 193 -3.35 -31.30 12.65
CA TYR A 193 -2.32 -30.41 13.20
C TYR A 193 -1.26 -29.99 12.17
N LEU A 194 -0.76 -30.94 11.36
CA LEU A 194 0.25 -30.63 10.32
C LEU A 194 -0.29 -29.68 9.25
N ILE A 195 -1.60 -29.71 8.98
CA ILE A 195 -2.25 -28.73 8.09
C ILE A 195 -2.19 -27.34 8.72
N ILE A 196 -2.51 -27.21 10.02
CA ILE A 196 -2.44 -25.93 10.74
C ILE A 196 -1.00 -25.40 10.80
N ALA A 197 -0.04 -26.25 11.10
CA ALA A 197 1.37 -25.87 11.15
C ALA A 197 1.86 -25.30 9.80
N ARG A 198 1.50 -25.95 8.68
CA ARG A 198 1.81 -25.45 7.34
C ARG A 198 1.07 -24.16 7.01
N ALA A 199 -0.21 -24.06 7.36
CA ALA A 199 -0.99 -22.85 7.14
C ALA A 199 -0.39 -21.64 7.87
N TYR A 200 0.16 -21.86 9.08
CA TYR A 200 0.89 -20.84 9.82
C TYR A 200 2.20 -20.43 9.14
N ASP A 201 3.00 -21.39 8.66
CA ASP A 201 4.24 -21.11 7.95
C ASP A 201 3.96 -20.33 6.63
N ASP A 202 2.92 -20.73 5.89
CA ASP A 202 2.48 -20.05 4.67
C ASP A 202 2.00 -18.62 4.97
N LEU A 203 1.25 -18.42 6.06
CA LEU A 203 0.83 -17.10 6.52
C LEU A 203 2.03 -16.19 6.80
N ILE A 204 3.04 -16.67 7.53
CA ILE A 204 4.25 -15.89 7.80
C ILE A 204 4.95 -15.53 6.49
N ALA A 205 5.06 -16.46 5.54
CA ALA A 205 5.67 -16.19 4.24
C ALA A 205 4.92 -15.11 3.44
N HIS A 206 3.58 -15.14 3.46
CA HIS A 206 2.75 -14.11 2.83
C HIS A 206 2.94 -12.73 3.47
N VAL A 207 3.00 -12.67 4.80
CA VAL A 207 3.19 -11.41 5.53
C VAL A 207 4.60 -10.85 5.35
N ALA A 208 5.63 -11.71 5.36
CA ALA A 208 7.00 -11.30 5.06
C ALA A 208 7.13 -10.68 3.66
N LYS A 209 6.51 -11.33 2.66
CA LYS A 209 6.48 -10.82 1.31
C LYS A 209 5.70 -9.51 1.19
N LEU A 210 4.59 -9.37 1.90
CA LEU A 210 3.83 -8.12 1.94
C LEU A 210 4.68 -6.98 2.51
N LYS A 211 5.48 -7.24 3.56
CA LYS A 211 6.45 -6.27 4.08
C LYS A 211 7.50 -5.89 3.06
N ASP A 212 8.12 -6.86 2.38
CA ASP A 212 9.12 -6.56 1.35
C ASP A 212 8.55 -5.69 0.23
N GLU A 213 7.32 -5.97 -0.22
CA GLU A 213 6.63 -5.19 -1.25
C GLU A 213 6.24 -3.80 -0.75
N TRP A 214 5.85 -3.67 0.52
CA TRP A 214 5.53 -2.38 1.14
C TRP A 214 6.78 -1.51 1.33
N GLU A 215 7.88 -2.05 1.85
CA GLU A 215 9.16 -1.34 1.99
C GLU A 215 9.68 -0.87 0.63
N TYR A 216 9.57 -1.72 -0.40
CA TYR A 216 9.93 -1.34 -1.77
C TYR A 216 9.10 -0.14 -2.27
N LEU A 217 7.80 -0.11 -2.01
CA LEU A 217 6.96 1.02 -2.40
C LEU A 217 7.28 2.28 -1.60
N GLN A 218 7.59 2.15 -0.31
CA GLN A 218 7.94 3.28 0.55
C GLN A 218 9.27 3.91 0.14
N ASP A 219 10.30 3.10 -0.15
CA ASP A 219 11.60 3.57 -0.68
C ASP A 219 11.41 4.34 -2.00
N ASN A 220 10.42 3.94 -2.80
CA ASN A 220 10.10 4.55 -4.08
C ASN A 220 9.00 5.64 -4.02
N ALA A 221 8.52 6.02 -2.83
CA ALA A 221 7.48 7.02 -2.65
C ALA A 221 7.84 8.41 -3.21
N HIS A 222 9.14 8.69 -3.37
CA HIS A 222 9.65 9.90 -4.02
C HIS A 222 9.16 10.05 -5.49
N ILE A 223 8.71 8.97 -6.12
CA ILE A 223 8.20 8.97 -7.50
C ILE A 223 6.78 9.54 -7.58
N LEU A 224 5.97 9.38 -6.53
CA LEU A 224 4.69 10.10 -6.41
C LEU A 224 4.90 11.62 -6.30
N VAL A 225 5.92 12.06 -5.56
CA VAL A 225 6.28 13.49 -5.48
C VAL A 225 6.64 14.04 -6.85
N LEU A 226 7.42 13.29 -7.63
CA LEU A 226 7.74 13.65 -9.02
C LEU A 226 6.48 13.75 -9.89
N GLN A 227 5.51 12.85 -9.73
CA GLN A 227 4.23 12.89 -10.43
C GLN A 227 3.42 14.14 -10.09
N ILE A 228 3.33 14.53 -8.83
CA ILE A 228 2.60 15.73 -8.40
C ILE A 228 3.27 16.98 -8.99
N ILE A 229 4.61 17.04 -8.95
CA ILE A 229 5.38 18.12 -9.57
C ILE A 229 5.11 18.15 -11.08
N ALA A 230 5.13 17.00 -11.75
CA ALA A 230 4.82 16.89 -13.18
C ALA A 230 3.41 17.37 -13.52
N LEU A 231 2.39 16.96 -12.75
CA LEU A 231 1.03 17.43 -12.92
C LEU A 231 0.91 18.94 -12.68
N CYS A 232 1.65 19.49 -11.72
CA CYS A 232 1.73 20.93 -11.48
C CYS A 232 2.36 21.68 -12.67
N LEU A 233 3.44 21.15 -13.25
CA LEU A 233 4.11 21.73 -14.41
C LEU A 233 3.20 21.70 -15.66
N VAL A 234 2.46 20.61 -15.88
CA VAL A 234 1.48 20.50 -16.97
C VAL A 234 0.30 21.46 -16.74
N SER A 235 -0.22 21.52 -15.52
CA SER A 235 -1.34 22.39 -15.15
C SER A 235 -0.98 23.87 -15.28
N PHE A 236 0.24 24.26 -14.91
CA PHE A 236 0.75 25.62 -15.15
C PHE A 236 0.82 25.95 -16.65
N ALA A 237 1.24 24.99 -17.46
CA ALA A 237 1.53 25.22 -18.85
C ALA A 237 0.25 25.22 -19.73
N ALA A 238 -0.80 24.48 -19.33
CA ALA A 238 -2.02 24.27 -20.10
C ALA A 238 -2.78 25.57 -20.49
N PRO A 239 -2.91 26.57 -19.60
CA PRO A 239 -3.49 27.86 -19.94
C PRO A 239 -2.84 28.56 -21.14
N PHE A 240 -1.51 28.46 -21.31
CA PHE A 240 -0.82 29.15 -22.41
C PHE A 240 -1.22 28.60 -23.78
N ARG A 241 -1.40 27.28 -23.88
CA ARG A 241 -1.83 26.63 -25.12
C ARG A 241 -3.27 27.00 -25.47
N LEU A 242 -4.16 26.96 -24.48
CA LEU A 242 -5.56 27.35 -24.64
C LEU A 242 -5.68 28.84 -25.03
N GLY A 243 -4.92 29.72 -24.38
CA GLY A 243 -4.92 31.15 -24.67
C GLY A 243 -4.48 31.46 -26.10
N LYS A 244 -3.43 30.80 -26.60
CA LYS A 244 -2.95 30.97 -27.98
C LYS A 244 -4.03 30.56 -28.98
N SER A 245 -4.65 29.39 -28.79
CA SER A 245 -5.74 28.90 -29.63
C SER A 245 -6.91 29.89 -29.69
N ILE A 246 -7.27 30.51 -28.56
CA ILE A 246 -8.31 31.54 -28.50
C ILE A 246 -7.91 32.81 -29.27
N VAL A 247 -6.66 33.28 -29.15
CA VAL A 247 -6.18 34.45 -29.93
C VAL A 247 -6.20 34.17 -31.43
N GLU A 248 -5.76 32.98 -31.84
CA GLU A 248 -5.74 32.56 -33.24
C GLU A 248 -7.15 32.45 -33.83
N LEU A 249 -8.13 31.95 -33.05
CA LEU A 249 -9.54 31.90 -33.44
C LEU A 249 -10.22 33.28 -33.46
N ARG A 250 -9.79 34.21 -32.60
CA ARG A 250 -10.39 35.56 -32.49
C ARG A 250 -9.89 36.54 -33.55
N ARG A 251 -8.78 36.27 -34.22
CA ARG A 251 -8.40 37.02 -35.42
C ARG A 251 -9.18 36.46 -36.61
N PRO A 252 -10.25 37.10 -37.09
CA PRO A 252 -10.73 36.80 -38.43
C PRO A 252 -9.56 37.08 -39.38
N ARG A 253 -9.42 36.21 -40.39
CA ARG A 253 -8.44 36.36 -41.48
C ARG A 253 -8.28 37.81 -41.95
#